data_AF-A0A9P5NTD6-F1
#
_entry.id   AF-A0A9P5NTD6-F1
#
_cell.length_a   1.000
_cell.length_b   1.000
_cell.length_c   1.000
_cell.angle_alpha   90.00
_cell.angle_beta   90.00
_cell.angle_gamma   90.00
#
_symmetry.space_group_name_H-M   'P 1'
#
loop_
_entity.id
_entity.type
_entity.pdbx_description
1 polymer ?
#
loop_
_entity_poly.entity_id
_entity_poly.type
_entity_poly.pdbx_seq_one_letter_code
_entity_poly.pdbx_strand_id
1 'polypeptide(L)'
;MAEDVTLNDLAGFAVNYYINLAAFTLLVYDYFLTFVPEVERFWCSGRLNWATGFFYFNRYASLLGHAPVMMEFFWSTANPAKISICHSLQSYHQYLAIVIQLVVACIMIMRIYALYECSVKVLALQIIVAALAVAVGCWAVLGGKKETFPDVLIPTGCASSLTRYQATRLGAAWGGLLFFDTLVFGMTLYKAFSFPHAKEITLLTVLLRDGAVFFCIMVAANLGNMLTFMFGTPYTRGVATTLTNVLSSVMISRLMLNLRHPALVSHGTSRSMAPTEELTYPNITFFGPSYQTDSSGTDATPTSLSESEPTRPGRTRMMYTYLAGGSNRNNHDIDSIELLDRNGHLV
;
A
#
# COMPACT_ATOMS: atom_id res chain seq x y z
N MET A 1 -41.81 1.60 -28.06
CA MET A 1 -42.42 2.65 -27.22
C MET A 1 -41.34 3.01 -26.22
N ALA A 2 -40.74 4.20 -26.35
CA ALA A 2 -39.74 4.64 -25.37
C ALA A 2 -40.51 4.90 -24.06
N GLU A 3 -40.14 4.19 -22.99
CA GLU A 3 -40.68 4.43 -21.66
C GLU A 3 -40.17 5.80 -21.18
N ASP A 4 -41.08 6.65 -20.70
CA ASP A 4 -40.71 7.99 -20.20
C ASP A 4 -39.84 7.85 -18.95
N VAL A 5 -38.62 8.41 -19.00
CA VAL A 5 -37.67 8.37 -17.88
C VAL A 5 -38.21 9.19 -16.71
N THR A 6 -38.35 8.58 -15.53
CA THR A 6 -38.87 9.28 -14.34
C THR A 6 -37.79 10.10 -13.63
N LEU A 7 -38.19 11.09 -12.82
CA LEU A 7 -37.26 11.89 -12.01
C LEU A 7 -36.42 11.03 -11.04
N ASN A 8 -36.99 9.93 -10.54
CA ASN A 8 -36.29 9.00 -9.67
C ASN A 8 -35.19 8.22 -10.42
N ASP A 9 -35.39 7.97 -11.71
CA ASP A 9 -34.42 7.27 -12.55
C ASP A 9 -33.23 8.18 -12.85
N LEU A 10 -33.49 9.46 -13.14
CA LEU A 10 -32.45 10.49 -13.29
C LEU A 10 -31.61 10.64 -12.02
N ALA A 11 -32.25 10.65 -10.84
CA ALA A 11 -31.53 10.69 -9.56
C ALA A 11 -30.65 9.44 -9.38
N GLY A 12 -31.14 8.25 -9.76
CA GLY A 12 -30.37 7.01 -9.73
C GLY A 12 -29.13 7.06 -10.62
N PHE A 13 -29.26 7.58 -11.85
CA PHE A 13 -28.13 7.78 -12.76
C PHE A 13 -27.10 8.76 -12.20
N ALA A 14 -27.55 9.87 -11.62
CA ALA A 14 -26.65 10.85 -11.01
C ALA A 14 -25.85 10.25 -9.85
N VAL A 15 -26.50 9.51 -8.95
CA VAL A 15 -25.82 8.81 -7.84
C VAL A 15 -24.75 7.85 -8.38
N ASN A 16 -25.09 7.09 -9.43
CA ASN A 16 -24.15 6.19 -10.07
C ASN A 16 -22.94 6.91 -10.66
N TYR A 17 -23.17 8.02 -11.36
CA TYR A 17 -22.12 8.85 -11.94
C TYR A 17 -21.15 9.38 -10.88
N TYR A 18 -21.66 10.00 -9.80
CA TYR A 18 -20.82 10.59 -8.76
C TYR A 18 -20.04 9.55 -7.95
N ILE A 19 -20.64 8.41 -7.62
CA ILE A 19 -19.95 7.34 -6.89
C ILE A 19 -18.81 6.76 -7.73
N ASN A 20 -19.04 6.50 -9.02
CA ASN A 20 -17.99 6.00 -9.91
C ASN A 20 -16.89 7.05 -10.13
N LEU A 21 -17.25 8.32 -10.31
CA LEU A 21 -16.27 9.40 -10.41
C LEU A 21 -15.38 9.46 -9.16
N ALA A 22 -15.97 9.37 -7.97
CA ALA A 22 -15.23 9.33 -6.71
C ALA A 22 -14.32 8.10 -6.63
N ALA A 23 -14.81 6.92 -7.02
CA ALA A 23 -14.03 5.68 -7.05
C ALA A 23 -12.80 5.79 -7.98
N PHE A 24 -12.98 6.29 -9.20
CA PHE A 24 -11.88 6.47 -10.15
C PHE A 24 -10.88 7.54 -9.68
N THR A 25 -11.37 8.63 -9.11
CA THR A 25 -10.52 9.68 -8.53
C THR A 25 -9.68 9.08 -7.40
N LEU A 26 -10.29 8.28 -6.52
CA LEU A 26 -9.58 7.62 -5.43
C LEU A 26 -8.52 6.63 -5.94
N LEU A 27 -8.83 5.85 -6.98
CA LEU A 27 -7.88 4.91 -7.59
C LEU A 27 -6.62 5.62 -8.12
N VAL A 28 -6.82 6.69 -8.89
CA VAL A 28 -5.73 7.47 -9.50
C VAL A 28 -4.96 8.24 -8.43
N TYR A 29 -5.66 8.86 -7.49
CA TYR A 29 -5.05 9.59 -6.39
C TYR A 29 -4.19 8.68 -5.51
N ASP A 30 -4.69 7.49 -5.16
CA ASP A 30 -3.94 6.51 -4.38
C ASP A 30 -2.68 6.05 -5.10
N TYR A 31 -2.77 5.79 -6.42
CA TYR A 31 -1.63 5.41 -7.24
C TYR A 31 -0.50 6.43 -7.12
N PHE A 32 -0.79 7.72 -7.32
CA PHE A 32 0.22 8.77 -7.21
C PHE A 32 0.79 8.90 -5.79
N LEU A 33 -0.05 8.83 -4.76
CA LEU A 33 0.44 8.89 -3.37
C LEU A 33 1.38 7.75 -3.01
N THR A 34 1.16 6.58 -3.58
CA THR A 34 1.89 5.35 -3.22
C THR A 34 2.98 4.98 -4.22
N PHE A 35 3.16 5.77 -5.29
CA PHE A 35 4.15 5.53 -6.33
C PHE A 35 5.59 5.59 -5.82
N VAL A 36 5.94 6.61 -5.01
CA VAL A 36 7.31 6.73 -4.46
C VAL A 36 7.64 5.53 -3.55
N PRO A 37 6.81 5.17 -2.54
CA PRO A 37 7.01 3.95 -1.76
C PRO A 37 7.06 2.67 -2.59
N GLU A 38 6.32 2.59 -3.70
CA GLU A 38 6.37 1.44 -4.61
C GLU A 38 7.74 1.31 -5.27
N VAL A 39 8.27 2.40 -5.83
CA VAL A 39 9.59 2.40 -6.48
C VAL A 39 10.67 1.99 -5.47
N GLU A 40 10.67 2.59 -4.28
CA GLU A 40 11.65 2.27 -3.23
C GLU A 40 11.58 0.81 -2.75
N ARG A 41 10.37 0.27 -2.54
CA ARG A 41 10.19 -1.01 -1.82
C ARG A 41 10.02 -2.22 -2.74
N PHE A 42 9.58 -2.01 -3.97
CA PHE A 42 9.33 -3.09 -4.93
C PHE A 42 10.27 -3.04 -6.13
N TRP A 43 10.59 -1.86 -6.67
CA TRP A 43 11.43 -1.76 -7.86
C TRP A 43 12.90 -1.90 -7.48
N CYS A 44 13.37 -1.10 -6.51
CA CYS A 44 14.76 -1.13 -6.05
C CYS A 44 15.14 -2.41 -5.31
N SER A 45 14.16 -3.15 -4.77
CA SER A 45 14.42 -4.38 -4.00
C SER A 45 14.92 -5.54 -4.87
N GLY A 46 14.63 -5.55 -6.19
CA GLY A 46 15.09 -6.57 -7.15
C GLY A 46 14.61 -8.01 -6.92
N ARG A 47 13.87 -8.30 -5.83
CA ARG A 47 13.41 -9.64 -5.47
C ARG A 47 12.02 -9.93 -6.04
N LEU A 48 11.98 -10.63 -7.16
CA LEU A 48 10.74 -11.19 -7.71
C LEU A 48 10.34 -12.43 -6.93
N ASN A 49 9.22 -12.34 -6.22
CA ASN A 49 8.55 -13.47 -5.58
C ASN A 49 7.05 -13.43 -5.86
N TRP A 50 6.33 -14.50 -5.54
CA TRP A 50 4.89 -14.60 -5.78
C TRP A 50 4.09 -13.42 -5.21
N ALA A 51 4.42 -12.95 -4.01
CA ALA A 51 3.80 -11.77 -3.41
C ALA A 51 4.05 -10.49 -4.22
N THR A 52 5.24 -10.32 -4.81
CA THR A 52 5.56 -9.19 -5.70
C THR A 52 4.73 -9.25 -6.99
N GLY A 53 4.57 -10.44 -7.55
CA GLY A 53 3.71 -10.67 -8.72
C GLY A 53 2.26 -10.30 -8.44
N PHE A 54 1.68 -10.79 -7.34
CA PHE A 54 0.32 -10.46 -6.94
C PHE A 54 0.12 -8.97 -6.65
N PHE A 55 1.11 -8.30 -6.05
CA PHE A 55 1.06 -6.85 -5.83
C PHE A 55 0.94 -6.08 -7.15
N TYR A 56 1.84 -6.33 -8.11
CA TYR A 56 1.81 -5.65 -9.40
C TYR A 56 0.57 -6.00 -10.19
N PHE A 57 0.17 -7.27 -10.20
CA PHE A 57 -1.04 -7.68 -10.89
C PHE A 57 -2.28 -6.98 -10.31
N ASN A 58 -2.48 -7.01 -8.99
CA ASN A 58 -3.60 -6.31 -8.33
C ASN A 58 -3.63 -4.82 -8.73
N ARG A 59 -2.48 -4.15 -8.58
CA ARG A 59 -2.35 -2.70 -8.73
C ARG A 59 -2.57 -2.25 -10.17
N TYR A 60 -1.87 -2.87 -11.13
CA TYR A 60 -1.97 -2.49 -12.53
C TYR A 60 -3.21 -3.04 -13.23
N ALA A 61 -3.71 -4.23 -12.83
CA ALA A 61 -4.99 -4.72 -13.33
C ALA A 61 -6.15 -3.83 -12.85
N SER A 62 -6.09 -3.29 -11.63
CA SER A 62 -7.09 -2.32 -11.17
C SER A 62 -6.96 -0.99 -11.91
N LEU A 63 -5.74 -0.44 -12.02
CA LEU A 63 -5.52 0.84 -12.69
C LEU A 63 -5.92 0.82 -14.17
N LEU A 64 -5.38 -0.14 -14.93
CA LEU A 64 -5.60 -0.23 -16.37
C LEU A 64 -6.94 -0.89 -16.70
N GLY A 65 -7.34 -1.90 -15.92
CA GLY A 65 -8.59 -2.60 -16.14
C GLY A 65 -9.82 -1.73 -15.89
N HIS A 66 -9.73 -0.70 -15.04
CA HIS A 66 -10.84 0.24 -14.88
C HIS A 66 -10.95 1.27 -16.02
N ALA A 67 -10.01 1.37 -16.96
CA ALA A 67 -10.10 2.32 -18.07
C ALA A 67 -11.29 2.06 -19.02
N PRO A 68 -11.58 0.82 -19.47
CA PRO A 68 -12.83 0.53 -20.20
C PRO A 68 -14.09 0.75 -19.36
N VAL A 69 -14.01 0.56 -18.04
CA VAL A 69 -15.14 0.84 -17.12
C VAL A 69 -15.40 2.35 -17.05
N MET A 70 -14.37 3.20 -17.08
CA MET A 70 -14.57 4.65 -17.23
C MET A 70 -15.29 4.97 -18.55
N MET A 71 -14.96 4.29 -19.65
CA MET A 71 -15.72 4.46 -20.90
C MET A 71 -17.18 4.05 -20.73
N GLU A 72 -17.49 2.97 -20.01
CA GLU A 72 -18.88 2.57 -19.71
C GLU A 72 -19.69 3.72 -19.08
N PHE A 73 -19.11 4.46 -18.14
CA PHE A 73 -19.84 5.49 -17.37
C PHE A 73 -19.81 6.89 -18.01
N PHE A 74 -18.75 7.26 -18.73
CA PHE A 74 -18.54 8.64 -19.21
C PHE A 74 -18.60 8.78 -20.74
N TRP A 75 -18.75 7.69 -21.50
CA TRP A 75 -18.77 7.77 -22.96
C TRP A 75 -20.01 8.49 -23.50
N SER A 76 -19.80 9.55 -24.28
CA SER A 76 -20.87 10.33 -24.90
C SER A 76 -20.96 10.03 -26.40
N THR A 77 -22.13 9.53 -26.82
CA THR A 77 -22.45 9.35 -28.25
C THR A 77 -23.96 9.18 -28.42
N ALA A 78 -24.48 9.63 -29.57
CA ALA A 78 -25.87 9.45 -29.98
C ALA A 78 -26.09 8.24 -30.91
N ASN A 79 -25.03 7.46 -31.19
CA ASN A 79 -25.12 6.32 -32.12
C ASN A 79 -25.89 5.15 -31.46
N PRO A 80 -26.92 4.57 -32.11
CA PRO A 80 -27.64 3.39 -31.58
C PRO A 80 -26.75 2.15 -31.40
N ALA A 81 -25.60 2.05 -32.09
CA ALA A 81 -24.60 1.00 -31.87
C ALA A 81 -24.01 1.01 -30.43
N LYS A 82 -24.20 2.10 -29.68
CA LYS A 82 -23.82 2.25 -28.28
C LYS A 82 -24.35 1.13 -27.39
N ILE A 83 -25.58 0.68 -27.61
CA ILE A 83 -26.24 -0.33 -26.76
C ILE A 83 -25.44 -1.64 -26.75
N SER A 84 -25.02 -2.11 -27.93
CA SER A 84 -24.22 -3.35 -28.04
C SER A 84 -22.87 -3.21 -27.32
N ILE A 85 -22.21 -2.05 -27.44
CA ILE A 85 -20.94 -1.78 -26.78
C ILE A 85 -21.13 -1.73 -25.25
N CYS A 86 -22.22 -1.11 -24.78
CA CYS A 86 -22.57 -1.07 -23.37
C CYS A 86 -22.72 -2.46 -22.76
N HIS A 87 -23.39 -3.40 -23.45
CA HIS A 87 -23.50 -4.78 -22.96
C HIS A 87 -22.14 -5.48 -22.86
N SER A 88 -21.24 -5.26 -23.83
CA SER A 88 -19.89 -5.80 -23.79
C SER A 88 -19.07 -5.19 -22.64
N LEU A 89 -19.15 -3.88 -22.43
CA LEU A 89 -18.45 -3.18 -21.35
C LEU A 89 -18.97 -3.60 -19.97
N GLN A 90 -20.29 -3.74 -19.81
CA GLN A 90 -20.90 -4.22 -18.56
C GLN A 90 -20.46 -5.65 -18.24
N SER A 91 -20.40 -6.54 -19.24
CA SER A 91 -19.89 -7.90 -19.06
C SER A 91 -18.41 -7.88 -18.67
N TYR A 92 -17.60 -7.06 -19.35
CA TYR A 92 -16.20 -6.84 -19.01
C TYR A 92 -16.02 -6.37 -17.57
N HIS A 93 -16.82 -5.41 -17.11
CA HIS A 93 -16.78 -4.90 -15.74
C HIS A 93 -17.06 -6.02 -14.72
N GLN A 94 -18.02 -6.91 -14.98
CA GLN A 94 -18.27 -8.07 -14.12
C GLN A 94 -17.07 -9.02 -14.06
N TYR A 95 -16.44 -9.34 -15.20
CA TYR A 95 -15.25 -10.18 -15.23
C TYR A 95 -14.06 -9.54 -14.52
N LEU A 96 -13.85 -8.23 -14.72
CA LEU A 96 -12.81 -7.49 -14.03
C LEU A 96 -13.00 -7.54 -12.51
N ALA A 97 -14.23 -7.31 -12.02
CA ALA A 97 -14.55 -7.41 -10.61
C ALA A 97 -14.19 -8.79 -10.04
N ILE A 98 -14.55 -9.86 -10.74
CA ILE A 98 -14.22 -11.24 -10.33
C ILE A 98 -12.69 -11.41 -10.24
N VAL A 99 -11.95 -10.98 -11.26
CA VAL A 99 -10.48 -11.11 -11.28
C VAL A 99 -9.85 -10.34 -10.11
N ILE A 100 -10.26 -9.10 -9.87
CA ILE A 100 -9.73 -8.29 -8.76
C ILE A 100 -10.04 -8.97 -7.42
N GLN A 101 -11.28 -9.43 -7.19
CA GLN A 101 -11.65 -10.06 -5.93
C GLN A 101 -10.94 -11.40 -5.70
N LEU A 102 -10.66 -12.19 -6.76
CA LEU A 102 -9.86 -13.40 -6.64
C LEU A 102 -8.42 -13.10 -6.21
N VAL A 103 -7.80 -12.06 -6.79
CA VAL A 103 -6.44 -11.64 -6.42
C VAL A 103 -6.39 -11.18 -4.98
N VAL A 104 -7.34 -10.34 -4.58
CA VAL A 104 -7.52 -9.87 -3.21
C VAL A 104 -7.65 -11.07 -2.26
N ALA A 105 -8.54 -12.02 -2.57
CA ALA A 105 -8.73 -13.23 -1.77
C ALA A 105 -7.44 -14.05 -1.66
N CYS A 106 -6.71 -14.28 -2.75
CA CYS A 106 -5.43 -14.98 -2.72
C CYS A 106 -4.43 -14.30 -1.77
N ILE A 107 -4.32 -12.97 -1.84
CA ILE A 107 -3.42 -12.20 -0.95
C ILE A 107 -3.85 -12.32 0.51
N MET A 108 -5.16 -12.26 0.78
CA MET A 108 -5.69 -12.46 2.14
C MET A 108 -5.40 -13.86 2.68
N ILE A 109 -5.61 -14.91 1.88
CA ILE A 109 -5.36 -16.30 2.27
C ILE A 109 -3.88 -16.49 2.60
N MET A 110 -2.98 -16.02 1.73
CA MET A 110 -1.53 -16.10 1.97
C MET A 110 -1.15 -15.39 3.28
N ARG A 111 -1.74 -14.22 3.55
CA ARG A 111 -1.47 -13.46 4.77
C ARG A 111 -1.95 -14.20 6.01
N ILE A 112 -3.19 -14.72 6.01
CA ILE A 112 -3.72 -15.48 7.14
C ILE A 112 -2.90 -16.75 7.38
N TYR A 113 -2.51 -17.44 6.31
CA TYR A 113 -1.68 -18.62 6.40
C TYR A 113 -0.35 -18.31 7.10
N ALA A 114 0.32 -17.22 6.72
CA ALA A 114 1.54 -16.76 7.37
C ALA A 114 1.30 -16.33 8.83
N LEU A 115 0.18 -15.65 9.11
CA LEU A 115 -0.16 -15.16 10.46
C LEU A 115 -0.44 -16.30 11.46
N TYR A 116 -0.97 -17.42 10.97
CA TYR A 116 -1.23 -18.63 11.76
C TYR A 116 -0.09 -19.66 11.62
N GLU A 117 1.15 -19.18 11.53
CA GLU A 117 2.37 -20.01 11.58
C GLU A 117 2.36 -21.14 10.54
N CYS A 118 1.84 -20.84 9.34
CA CYS A 118 1.75 -21.77 8.23
C CYS A 118 0.90 -23.03 8.54
N SER A 119 -0.11 -22.88 9.40
CA SER A 119 -1.03 -23.97 9.75
C SER A 119 -1.90 -24.40 8.55
N VAL A 120 -1.69 -25.62 8.09
CA VAL A 120 -2.45 -26.23 6.98
C VAL A 120 -3.94 -26.34 7.30
N LYS A 121 -4.33 -26.46 8.58
CA LYS A 121 -5.74 -26.50 9.00
C LYS A 121 -6.45 -25.18 8.72
N VAL A 122 -5.78 -24.06 9.02
CA VAL A 122 -6.32 -22.71 8.76
C VAL A 122 -6.38 -22.45 7.26
N LEU A 123 -5.35 -22.87 6.51
CA LEU A 123 -5.36 -22.79 5.05
C LEU A 123 -6.53 -23.59 4.45
N ALA A 124 -6.73 -24.83 4.88
CA ALA A 124 -7.81 -25.68 4.41
C ALA A 124 -9.18 -25.03 4.67
N LEU A 125 -9.39 -24.48 5.88
CA LEU A 125 -10.60 -23.71 6.20
C LEU A 125 -10.81 -22.54 5.22
N GLN A 126 -9.77 -21.73 4.98
CA GLN A 126 -9.84 -20.60 4.05
C GLN A 126 -10.21 -21.04 2.63
N ILE A 127 -9.52 -22.07 2.12
CA ILE A 127 -9.73 -22.57 0.76
C ILE A 127 -11.14 -23.14 0.60
N ILE A 128 -11.66 -23.86 1.61
CA ILE A 128 -13.03 -24.38 1.58
C ILE A 128 -14.04 -23.22 1.52
N VAL A 129 -13.90 -22.22 2.38
CA VAL A 129 -14.82 -21.07 2.41
C VAL A 129 -14.72 -20.26 1.11
N ALA A 130 -13.50 -20.03 0.60
CA ALA A 130 -13.28 -19.35 -0.68
C ALA A 130 -13.87 -20.15 -1.86
N ALA A 131 -13.71 -21.47 -1.89
CA ALA A 131 -14.29 -22.33 -2.93
C ALA A 131 -15.82 -22.30 -2.90
N LEU A 132 -16.44 -22.29 -1.72
CA LEU A 132 -17.88 -22.12 -1.57
C LEU A 132 -18.34 -20.75 -2.08
N ALA A 133 -17.63 -19.66 -1.73
CA ALA A 133 -17.94 -18.33 -2.22
C ALA A 133 -17.82 -18.23 -3.75
N VAL A 134 -16.78 -18.81 -4.33
CA VAL A 134 -16.60 -18.91 -5.79
C VAL A 134 -17.71 -19.72 -6.43
N ALA A 135 -18.13 -20.84 -5.83
CA ALA A 135 -19.23 -21.66 -6.33
C ALA A 135 -20.55 -20.87 -6.36
N VAL A 136 -20.84 -20.10 -5.31
CA VAL A 136 -22.00 -19.18 -5.27
C VAL A 136 -21.87 -18.10 -6.34
N GLY A 137 -20.67 -17.53 -6.53
CA GLY A 137 -20.38 -16.57 -7.60
C GLY A 137 -20.62 -17.13 -9.00
N CYS A 138 -20.10 -18.32 -9.30
CA CYS A 138 -20.33 -19.02 -10.56
C CYS A 138 -21.81 -19.29 -10.78
N TRP A 139 -22.52 -19.77 -9.75
CA TRP A 139 -23.98 -19.95 -9.81
C TRP A 139 -24.69 -18.63 -10.10
N ALA A 140 -24.29 -17.51 -9.49
CA ALA A 140 -24.88 -16.19 -9.64
C ALA A 140 -24.62 -15.54 -11.02
N VAL A 141 -23.49 -15.85 -11.66
CA VAL A 141 -23.18 -15.36 -13.00
C VAL A 141 -23.82 -16.25 -14.08
N LEU A 142 -23.70 -17.58 -13.96
CA LEU A 142 -24.07 -18.51 -15.03
C LEU A 142 -25.57 -18.86 -15.10
N GLY A 143 -26.26 -18.98 -13.97
CA GLY A 143 -27.67 -19.40 -13.90
C GLY A 143 -28.74 -18.35 -14.26
N GLY A 144 -28.41 -17.28 -14.97
CA GLY A 144 -29.33 -16.16 -15.23
C GLY A 144 -30.14 -16.32 -16.50
N LYS A 145 -31.48 -16.20 -16.42
CA LYS A 145 -32.29 -15.93 -17.62
C LYS A 145 -31.96 -14.52 -18.13
N LYS A 146 -31.78 -14.37 -19.44
CA LYS A 146 -31.60 -13.07 -20.10
C LYS A 146 -32.94 -12.33 -20.15
N GLU A 147 -33.39 -11.83 -19.00
CA GLU A 147 -34.50 -10.88 -18.95
C GLU A 147 -33.98 -9.54 -19.46
N THR A 148 -34.49 -9.09 -20.60
CA THR A 148 -34.09 -7.85 -21.27
C THR A 148 -35.01 -6.73 -20.78
N PHE A 149 -34.45 -5.70 -20.15
CA PHE A 149 -35.15 -4.43 -20.03
C PHE A 149 -35.15 -3.72 -21.39
N PRO A 150 -36.11 -2.81 -21.65
CA PRO A 150 -36.04 -1.96 -22.82
C PRO A 150 -34.75 -1.12 -22.74
N ASP A 151 -33.95 -1.14 -23.80
CA ASP A 151 -32.72 -0.37 -23.87
C ASP A 151 -33.05 1.13 -23.88
N VAL A 152 -32.56 1.84 -22.86
CA VAL A 152 -32.71 3.30 -22.77
C VAL A 152 -31.44 3.95 -23.32
N LEU A 153 -31.58 4.69 -24.42
CA LEU A 153 -30.49 5.45 -24.99
C LEU A 153 -30.32 6.77 -24.22
N ILE A 154 -29.31 6.82 -23.35
CA ILE A 154 -28.91 8.06 -22.66
C ILE A 154 -27.75 8.75 -23.41
N PRO A 155 -27.64 10.09 -23.41
CA PRO A 155 -26.57 10.81 -24.11
C PRO A 155 -25.15 10.49 -23.63
N THR A 156 -25.00 10.20 -22.33
CA THR A 156 -23.71 9.97 -21.65
C THR A 156 -23.76 8.70 -20.82
N GLY A 157 -22.77 7.82 -21.00
CA GLY A 157 -22.66 6.56 -20.26
C GLY A 157 -23.65 5.48 -20.70
N CYS A 158 -23.62 4.34 -20.02
CA CYS A 158 -24.52 3.21 -20.25
C CYS A 158 -25.61 3.14 -19.18
N ALA A 159 -26.88 3.01 -19.59
CA ALA A 159 -28.00 2.83 -18.68
C ALA A 159 -28.05 1.35 -18.22
N SER A 160 -27.15 0.97 -17.31
CA SER A 160 -27.11 -0.38 -16.76
C SER A 160 -28.17 -0.53 -15.67
N SER A 161 -29.29 -1.20 -15.99
CA SER A 161 -30.31 -1.56 -15.00
C SER A 161 -30.22 -3.04 -14.65
N LEU A 162 -30.50 -3.38 -13.40
CA LEU A 162 -30.47 -4.76 -12.91
C LEU A 162 -31.85 -5.23 -12.47
N THR A 163 -32.29 -6.37 -13.00
CA THR A 163 -33.55 -6.99 -12.54
C THR A 163 -33.44 -7.38 -11.08
N ARG A 164 -34.57 -7.47 -10.35
CA ARG A 164 -34.54 -7.98 -8.96
C ARG A 164 -33.92 -9.37 -8.90
N TYR A 165 -34.20 -10.23 -9.87
CA TYR A 165 -33.65 -11.57 -9.93
C TYR A 165 -32.12 -11.59 -10.11
N GLN A 166 -31.58 -10.82 -11.06
CA GLN A 166 -30.13 -10.70 -11.25
C GLN A 166 -29.46 -10.06 -10.03
N ALA A 167 -30.07 -9.02 -9.46
CA ALA A 167 -29.55 -8.31 -8.30
C ALA A 167 -29.50 -9.21 -7.06
N THR A 168 -30.53 -10.02 -6.78
CA THR A 168 -30.50 -10.97 -5.66
C THR A 168 -29.39 -12.02 -5.85
N ARG A 169 -29.16 -12.49 -7.08
CA ARG A 169 -28.09 -13.47 -7.36
C ARG A 169 -26.71 -12.87 -7.19
N LEU A 170 -26.46 -11.69 -7.75
CA LEU A 170 -25.20 -10.96 -7.53
C LEU A 170 -25.02 -10.59 -6.06
N GLY A 171 -26.09 -10.14 -5.40
CA GLY A 171 -26.12 -9.88 -3.95
C GLY A 171 -25.73 -11.11 -3.13
N ALA A 172 -26.18 -12.31 -3.52
CA ALA A 172 -25.75 -13.55 -2.88
C ALA A 172 -24.26 -13.85 -3.09
N ALA A 173 -23.71 -13.59 -4.28
CA ALA A 173 -22.27 -13.71 -4.54
C ALA A 173 -21.44 -12.74 -3.69
N TRP A 174 -21.85 -11.46 -3.63
CA TRP A 174 -21.22 -10.46 -2.77
C TRP A 174 -21.40 -10.78 -1.28
N GLY A 175 -22.51 -11.40 -0.89
CA GLY A 175 -22.72 -11.91 0.47
C GLY A 175 -21.74 -13.04 0.83
N GLY A 176 -21.46 -13.95 -0.11
CA GLY A 176 -20.43 -14.98 0.07
C GLY A 176 -19.02 -14.39 0.22
N LEU A 177 -18.71 -13.35 -0.56
CA LEU A 177 -17.44 -12.63 -0.45
C LEU A 177 -17.33 -11.86 0.88
N LEU A 178 -18.40 -11.19 1.30
CA LEU A 178 -18.48 -10.51 2.60
C LEU A 178 -18.26 -11.49 3.76
N PHE A 179 -18.85 -12.69 3.68
CA PHE A 179 -18.64 -13.72 4.67
C PHE A 179 -17.17 -14.14 4.76
N PHE A 180 -16.52 -14.36 3.60
CA PHE A 180 -15.09 -14.65 3.52
C PHE A 180 -14.24 -13.54 4.15
N ASP A 181 -14.46 -12.27 3.78
CA ASP A 181 -13.73 -11.13 4.31
C ASP A 181 -13.93 -10.96 5.82
N THR A 182 -15.14 -11.16 6.31
CA THR A 182 -15.46 -11.08 7.75
C THR A 182 -14.73 -12.17 8.52
N LEU A 183 -14.62 -13.36 7.96
CA LEU A 183 -13.89 -14.48 8.55
C LEU A 183 -12.38 -14.17 8.60
N VAL A 184 -11.79 -13.66 7.52
CA VAL A 184 -10.39 -13.19 7.46
C VAL A 184 -10.13 -12.08 8.48
N PHE A 185 -11.03 -11.10 8.55
CA PHE A 185 -10.96 -10.00 9.51
C PHE A 185 -11.01 -10.52 10.95
N GLY A 186 -11.97 -11.39 11.28
CA GLY A 186 -12.13 -11.95 12.61
C GLY A 186 -10.91 -12.74 13.08
N MET A 187 -10.32 -13.57 12.21
CA MET A 187 -9.07 -14.28 12.52
C MET A 187 -7.89 -13.32 12.70
N THR A 188 -7.76 -12.29 11.85
CA THR A 188 -6.72 -11.28 12.00
C THR A 188 -6.84 -10.57 13.36
N LEU A 189 -8.06 -10.20 13.73
CA LEU A 189 -8.35 -9.51 14.98
C LEU A 189 -8.12 -10.40 16.20
N TYR A 190 -8.55 -11.66 16.13
CA TYR A 190 -8.30 -12.65 17.18
C TYR A 190 -6.81 -12.81 17.45
N LYS A 191 -5.98 -12.99 16.41
CA LYS A 191 -4.53 -13.12 16.59
C LYS A 191 -3.92 -11.80 17.09
N ALA A 192 -4.38 -10.65 16.60
CA ALA A 192 -3.90 -9.33 17.04
C ALA A 192 -4.12 -9.10 18.55
N PHE A 193 -5.23 -9.59 19.12
CA PHE A 193 -5.52 -9.48 20.55
C PHE A 193 -5.00 -10.64 21.41
N SER A 194 -4.75 -11.81 20.81
CA SER A 194 -4.25 -12.98 21.53
C SER A 194 -2.77 -12.89 21.90
N PHE A 195 -2.00 -12.01 21.24
CA PHE A 195 -0.63 -11.73 21.68
C PHE A 195 -0.68 -11.03 23.06
N PRO A 196 -0.10 -11.63 24.11
CA PRO A 196 -0.06 -11.01 25.44
C PRO A 196 0.59 -9.63 25.34
N HIS A 197 0.14 -8.71 26.18
CA HIS A 197 0.85 -7.45 26.47
C HIS A 197 2.25 -7.77 27.02
N ALA A 198 3.18 -8.16 26.16
CA ALA A 198 4.59 -8.00 26.45
C ALA A 198 4.77 -6.50 26.69
N LYS A 199 5.44 -6.15 27.78
CA LYS A 199 5.71 -4.76 28.18
C LYS A 199 6.43 -3.93 27.10
N GLU A 200 6.82 -4.56 26.00
CA GLU A 200 7.28 -3.96 24.76
C GLU A 200 6.26 -4.27 23.65
N ILE A 201 5.62 -3.24 23.09
CA ILE A 201 4.75 -3.40 21.92
C ILE A 201 5.64 -3.90 20.77
N THR A 202 5.53 -5.18 20.43
CA THR A 202 6.23 -5.74 19.28
C THR A 202 5.72 -5.06 18.01
N LEU A 203 6.63 -4.68 17.12
CA LEU A 203 6.36 -4.11 15.80
C LEU A 203 5.34 -4.94 14.98
N LEU A 204 5.31 -6.26 15.19
CA LEU A 204 4.30 -7.17 14.66
C LEU A 204 2.87 -6.80 15.12
N THR A 205 2.66 -6.46 16.39
CA THR A 205 1.35 -6.11 16.94
C THR A 205 0.82 -4.80 16.35
N VAL A 206 1.69 -3.81 16.15
CA VAL A 206 1.33 -2.55 15.46
C VAL A 206 0.93 -2.84 14.02
N LEU A 207 1.70 -3.67 13.33
CA LEU A 207 1.43 -4.04 11.94
C LEU A 207 0.13 -4.83 11.80
N LEU A 208 -0.19 -5.71 12.75
CA LEU A 208 -1.45 -6.43 12.77
C LEU A 208 -2.64 -5.52 13.05
N ARG A 209 -2.46 -4.53 13.93
CA ARG A 209 -3.49 -3.52 14.24
C ARG A 209 -3.76 -2.60 13.06
N ASP A 210 -2.71 -2.10 12.41
CA ASP A 210 -2.79 -1.31 11.18
C ASP A 210 -3.45 -2.13 10.05
N GLY A 211 -3.00 -3.38 9.91
CA GLY A 211 -3.60 -4.34 8.99
C GLY A 211 -5.10 -4.56 9.22
N ALA A 212 -5.55 -4.62 10.47
CA ALA A 212 -6.96 -4.82 10.82
C ALA A 212 -7.87 -3.68 10.34
N VAL A 213 -7.38 -2.43 10.33
CA VAL A 213 -8.15 -1.28 9.83
C VAL A 213 -8.45 -1.44 8.33
N PHE A 214 -7.48 -1.90 7.55
CA PHE A 214 -7.69 -2.18 6.12
C PHE A 214 -8.78 -3.22 5.89
N PHE A 215 -8.77 -4.34 6.61
CA PHE A 215 -9.81 -5.36 6.51
C PHE A 215 -11.19 -4.86 6.96
N CYS A 216 -11.24 -4.01 8.00
CA CYS A 216 -12.49 -3.41 8.44
C CYS A 216 -13.13 -2.53 7.35
N ILE A 217 -12.31 -1.72 6.66
CA ILE A 217 -12.77 -0.91 5.52
C ILE A 217 -13.29 -1.81 4.39
N MET A 218 -12.60 -2.91 4.10
CA MET A 218 -13.02 -3.86 3.06
C MET A 218 -14.35 -4.55 3.41
N VAL A 219 -14.50 -5.04 4.63
CA VAL A 219 -15.77 -5.62 5.12
C VAL A 219 -16.91 -4.61 5.03
N ALA A 220 -16.67 -3.35 5.45
CA ALA A 220 -17.67 -2.30 5.35
C ALA A 220 -18.04 -1.97 3.90
N ALA A 221 -17.07 -1.90 2.99
CA ALA A 221 -17.29 -1.67 1.57
C ALA A 221 -18.05 -2.83 0.90
N ASN A 222 -17.71 -4.07 1.23
CA ASN A 222 -18.40 -5.27 0.74
C ASN A 222 -19.83 -5.36 1.28
N LEU A 223 -20.04 -5.02 2.56
CA LEU A 223 -21.37 -4.93 3.15
C LEU A 223 -22.21 -3.85 2.45
N GLY A 224 -21.65 -2.64 2.29
CA GLY A 224 -22.29 -1.55 1.57
C GLY A 224 -22.72 -1.98 0.16
N ASN A 225 -21.81 -2.63 -0.58
CA ASN A 225 -22.12 -3.11 -1.93
C ASN A 225 -23.22 -4.18 -1.95
N MET A 226 -23.14 -5.17 -1.06
CA MET A 226 -24.20 -6.18 -0.90
C MET A 226 -25.56 -5.53 -0.62
N LEU A 227 -25.60 -4.54 0.27
CA LEU A 227 -26.83 -3.80 0.58
C LEU A 227 -27.38 -3.07 -0.63
N THR A 228 -26.53 -2.50 -1.51
CA THR A 228 -27.01 -1.87 -2.75
C THR A 228 -27.68 -2.86 -3.70
N PHE A 229 -27.21 -4.11 -3.77
CA PHE A 229 -27.88 -5.15 -4.57
C PHE A 229 -29.24 -5.55 -3.99
N MET A 230 -29.35 -5.62 -2.66
CA MET A 230 -30.58 -6.07 -1.98
C MET A 230 -31.66 -5.00 -1.92
N PHE A 231 -31.27 -3.76 -1.62
CA PHE A 231 -32.19 -2.67 -1.33
C PHE A 231 -32.19 -1.55 -2.37
N GLY A 232 -31.27 -1.59 -3.34
CA GLY A 232 -31.18 -0.58 -4.40
C GLY A 232 -32.38 -0.58 -5.35
N THR A 233 -32.62 0.59 -5.95
CA THR A 233 -33.54 0.75 -7.08
C THR A 233 -32.93 0.12 -8.33
N PRO A 234 -33.68 -0.10 -9.42
CA PRO A 234 -33.16 -0.73 -10.64
C PRO A 234 -31.86 -0.12 -11.17
N TYR A 235 -31.65 1.19 -10.96
CA TYR A 235 -30.49 1.96 -11.42
C TYR A 235 -29.39 2.17 -10.35
N THR A 236 -29.67 1.88 -9.08
CA THR A 236 -28.65 1.98 -7.99
C THR A 236 -28.17 0.63 -7.48
N ARG A 237 -28.71 -0.48 -8.01
CA ARG A 237 -28.22 -1.83 -7.69
C ARG A 237 -26.79 -2.04 -8.15
N GLY A 238 -25.91 -2.39 -7.21
CA GLY A 238 -24.50 -2.61 -7.49
C GLY A 238 -23.70 -1.33 -7.73
N VAL A 239 -24.28 -0.15 -7.45
CA VAL A 239 -23.62 1.15 -7.67
C VAL A 239 -22.28 1.27 -6.93
N ALA A 240 -22.15 0.59 -5.79
CA ALA A 240 -20.93 0.58 -5.00
C ALA A 240 -19.89 -0.45 -5.50
N THR A 241 -20.17 -1.25 -6.53
CA THR A 241 -19.29 -2.34 -6.97
C THR A 241 -17.91 -1.82 -7.38
N THR A 242 -17.87 -0.78 -8.23
CA THR A 242 -16.60 -0.16 -8.65
C THR A 242 -15.84 0.38 -7.45
N LEU A 243 -16.52 1.12 -6.57
CA LEU A 243 -15.92 1.69 -5.37
C LEU A 243 -15.34 0.60 -4.47
N THR A 244 -16.08 -0.48 -4.25
CA THR A 244 -15.64 -1.62 -3.44
C THR A 244 -14.43 -2.33 -4.05
N ASN A 245 -14.43 -2.56 -5.37
CA ASN A 245 -13.27 -3.15 -6.06
C ASN A 245 -12.03 -2.26 -5.93
N VAL A 246 -12.18 -0.96 -6.16
CA VAL A 246 -11.11 0.03 -6.00
C VAL A 246 -10.60 0.05 -4.55
N LEU A 247 -11.50 0.12 -3.57
CA LEU A 247 -11.13 0.10 -2.15
C LEU A 247 -10.40 -1.20 -1.80
N SER A 248 -10.89 -2.36 -2.23
CA SER A 248 -10.23 -3.64 -2.00
C SER A 248 -8.81 -3.64 -2.55
N SER A 249 -8.62 -3.16 -3.78
CA SER A 249 -7.31 -3.09 -4.42
C SER A 249 -6.36 -2.13 -3.68
N VAL A 250 -6.83 -0.92 -3.36
CA VAL A 250 -6.06 0.12 -2.65
C VAL A 250 -5.66 -0.34 -1.25
N MET A 251 -6.60 -0.90 -0.48
CA MET A 251 -6.34 -1.41 0.88
C MET A 251 -5.30 -2.54 0.86
N ILE A 252 -5.42 -3.48 -0.08
CA ILE A 252 -4.44 -4.56 -0.26
C ILE A 252 -3.07 -4.01 -0.67
N SER A 253 -3.01 -3.10 -1.64
CA SER A 253 -1.75 -2.49 -2.07
C SER A 253 -1.06 -1.73 -0.92
N ARG A 254 -1.80 -0.94 -0.14
CA ARG A 254 -1.27 -0.23 1.04
C ARG A 254 -0.77 -1.20 2.11
N LEU A 255 -1.52 -2.27 2.39
CA LEU A 255 -1.10 -3.32 3.31
C LEU A 255 0.24 -3.96 2.87
N MET A 256 0.39 -4.28 1.59
CA MET A 256 1.61 -4.88 1.04
C MET A 256 2.79 -3.91 1.06
N LEU A 257 2.55 -2.62 0.82
CA LEU A 257 3.56 -1.56 0.95
C LEU A 257 3.99 -1.37 2.41
N ASN A 258 3.05 -1.39 3.36
CA ASN A 258 3.34 -1.25 4.79
C ASN A 258 4.19 -2.42 5.31
N LEU A 259 3.96 -3.64 4.82
CA LEU A 259 4.76 -4.83 5.16
C LEU A 259 6.24 -4.74 4.72
N ARG A 260 6.57 -3.92 3.71
CA ARG A 260 7.94 -3.75 3.20
C ARG A 260 8.60 -2.46 3.68
N HIS A 261 8.08 -1.83 4.73
CA HIS A 261 8.65 -0.58 5.21
C HIS A 261 10.08 -0.80 5.77
N PRO A 262 11.09 0.01 5.39
CA PRO A 262 12.49 -0.18 5.80
C PRO A 262 12.72 -0.22 7.31
N ALA A 263 11.94 0.57 8.06
CA ALA A 263 11.94 0.56 9.53
C ALA A 263 11.68 -0.84 10.14
N LEU A 264 10.96 -1.73 9.42
CA LEU A 264 10.73 -3.10 9.86
C LEU A 264 11.94 -4.00 9.64
N VAL A 265 12.75 -3.71 8.62
CA VAL A 265 13.96 -4.50 8.27
C VAL A 265 15.14 -4.10 9.15
N SER A 266 15.31 -2.81 9.43
CA SER A 266 16.40 -2.28 10.25
C SER A 266 16.39 -2.81 11.70
N HIS A 267 15.22 -3.01 12.30
CA HIS A 267 15.10 -3.57 13.66
C HIS A 267 15.46 -5.07 13.77
N GLY A 268 15.44 -5.81 12.66
CA GLY A 268 15.91 -7.20 12.63
C GLY A 268 17.44 -7.33 12.61
N THR A 269 18.12 -6.35 12.00
CA THR A 269 19.59 -6.36 11.87
C THR A 269 20.28 -5.88 13.14
N SER A 270 19.67 -4.97 13.92
CA SER A 270 20.24 -4.53 15.20
C SER A 270 20.19 -5.58 16.32
N ARG A 271 19.46 -6.70 16.14
CA ARG A 271 19.40 -7.80 17.12
C ARG A 271 20.32 -8.98 16.79
N SER A 272 20.97 -8.97 15.62
CA SER A 272 22.00 -9.94 15.22
C SER A 272 23.38 -9.28 15.13
N MET A 273 23.70 -8.41 16.08
CA MET A 273 25.06 -8.00 16.36
C MET A 273 25.26 -8.11 17.87
N ALA A 274 25.62 -9.31 18.33
CA ALA A 274 26.37 -9.41 19.56
C ALA A 274 27.61 -8.51 19.43
N PRO A 275 28.07 -7.85 20.51
CA PRO A 275 29.08 -6.82 20.43
C PRO A 275 30.38 -7.44 19.95
N THR A 276 30.70 -7.24 18.67
CA THR A 276 32.10 -7.28 18.27
C THR A 276 32.64 -5.95 18.74
N GLU A 277 33.63 -6.03 19.62
CA GLU A 277 34.39 -4.96 20.27
C GLU A 277 34.17 -3.56 19.68
N GLU A 278 33.86 -2.62 20.58
CA GLU A 278 33.80 -1.18 20.31
C GLU A 278 34.90 -0.75 19.33
N LEU A 279 34.55 -0.55 18.06
CA LEU A 279 35.25 0.42 17.26
C LEU A 279 34.88 1.78 17.85
N THR A 280 35.67 2.20 18.83
CA THR A 280 35.62 3.53 19.43
C THR A 280 35.94 4.51 18.29
N TYR A 281 34.92 5.00 17.60
CA TYR A 281 35.05 6.25 16.88
C TYR A 281 35.39 7.30 17.93
N PRO A 282 36.50 8.04 17.83
CA PRO A 282 36.74 9.14 18.73
C PRO A 282 35.57 10.13 18.54
N ASN A 283 34.87 10.44 19.63
CA ASN A 283 33.89 11.52 19.66
C ASN A 283 34.52 12.76 19.03
N ILE A 284 34.05 13.15 17.84
CA ILE A 284 34.38 14.42 17.23
C ILE A 284 33.54 15.46 17.97
N THR A 285 34.05 15.92 19.12
CA THR A 285 33.56 17.14 19.75
C THR A 285 34.08 18.31 18.92
N PHE A 286 33.19 18.96 18.18
CA PHE A 286 33.48 20.26 17.57
C PHE A 286 33.60 21.30 18.68
N PHE A 287 34.84 21.60 19.09
CA PHE A 287 35.14 22.86 19.75
C PHE A 287 35.09 23.95 18.67
N GLY A 288 33.96 24.64 18.58
CA GLY A 288 33.90 25.92 17.86
C GLY A 288 34.87 26.90 18.54
N PRO A 289 35.67 27.67 17.78
CA PRO A 289 36.58 28.63 18.38
C PRO A 289 35.78 29.69 19.14
N SER A 290 35.96 29.74 20.46
CA SER A 290 35.55 30.88 21.28
C SER A 290 36.50 32.04 20.98
N TYR A 291 36.00 33.06 20.29
CA TYR A 291 36.69 34.33 20.15
C TYR A 291 36.65 35.06 21.51
N GLN A 292 37.75 35.02 22.25
CA GLN A 292 38.05 36.05 23.23
C GLN A 292 38.85 37.13 22.52
N THR A 293 38.22 38.28 22.32
CA THR A 293 38.91 39.53 22.01
C THR A 293 39.57 40.01 23.28
N ASP A 294 40.90 39.94 23.35
CA ASP A 294 41.67 40.82 24.22
C ASP A 294 42.84 41.44 23.47
N SER A 295 42.77 42.76 23.43
CA SER A 295 43.73 43.69 22.87
C SER A 295 44.81 43.99 23.89
N SER A 296 46.07 43.57 23.64
CA SER A 296 47.28 44.36 23.92
C SER A 296 48.55 43.49 23.87
N GLY A 297 49.48 43.86 23.00
CA GLY A 297 50.87 44.14 23.36
C GLY A 297 51.77 43.05 23.99
N THR A 298 52.89 42.84 23.29
CA THR A 298 54.26 42.53 23.78
C THR A 298 54.63 41.11 24.21
N ASP A 299 55.66 40.60 23.51
CA ASP A 299 56.72 39.67 23.88
C ASP A 299 56.54 38.77 25.11
N ALA A 300 56.58 37.45 24.91
CA ALA A 300 57.53 36.54 25.59
C ALA A 300 57.32 35.06 25.22
N THR A 301 58.46 34.38 25.16
CA THR A 301 58.78 32.94 25.23
C THR A 301 57.72 31.94 25.74
N PRO A 302 57.74 30.67 25.26
CA PRO A 302 56.77 29.65 25.64
C PRO A 302 57.02 29.20 27.09
N THR A 303 56.10 29.55 27.98
CA THR A 303 56.08 29.03 29.35
C THR A 303 55.17 27.81 29.37
N SER A 304 55.76 26.66 29.66
CA SER A 304 55.07 25.42 29.99
C SER A 304 54.16 25.63 31.20
N LEU A 305 52.85 25.66 31.00
CA LEU A 305 51.88 25.48 32.07
C LEU A 305 51.47 24.01 32.10
N SER A 306 52.18 23.30 32.99
CA SER A 306 51.79 22.03 33.56
C SER A 306 50.55 22.24 34.42
N GLU A 307 49.39 21.74 34.00
CA GLU A 307 48.28 21.51 34.91
C GLU A 307 48.05 20.02 35.02
N SER A 308 48.48 19.50 36.17
CA SER A 308 48.42 18.11 36.57
C SER A 308 47.06 17.80 37.17
N GLU A 309 46.22 17.04 36.44
CA GLU A 309 45.14 16.28 37.06
C GLU A 309 45.57 14.82 37.27
N PRO A 310 45.14 14.17 38.38
CA PRO A 310 45.71 12.91 38.82
C PRO A 310 45.31 11.77 37.89
N THR A 311 46.34 11.13 37.34
CA THR A 311 46.29 9.88 36.58
C THR A 311 45.57 8.77 37.35
N ARG A 312 44.48 8.22 36.77
CA ARG A 312 44.16 6.79 36.95
C ARG A 312 45.10 5.97 36.04
N PRO A 313 45.69 4.87 36.52
CA PRO A 313 46.67 4.12 35.75
C PRO A 313 45.97 3.35 34.62
N GLY A 314 46.49 3.47 33.39
CA GLY A 314 46.20 2.49 32.32
C GLY A 314 45.69 3.01 30.97
N ARG A 315 45.92 4.26 30.55
CA ARG A 315 45.59 4.65 29.16
C ARG A 315 46.54 5.70 28.60
N THR A 316 47.46 5.26 27.73
CA THR A 316 48.31 6.13 26.91
C THR A 316 47.44 6.78 25.84
N ARG A 317 47.28 8.11 25.85
CA ARG A 317 46.56 8.84 24.79
C ARG A 317 47.61 9.46 23.85
N MET A 318 47.73 8.95 22.63
CA MET A 318 48.54 9.60 21.59
C MET A 318 47.85 10.90 21.15
N MET A 319 48.54 12.02 21.31
CA MET A 319 48.13 13.34 20.85
C MET A 319 48.67 13.53 19.44
N TYR A 320 47.80 13.73 18.44
CA TYR A 320 48.20 14.14 17.10
C TYR A 320 47.87 15.62 16.91
N THR A 321 48.89 16.41 16.62
CA THR A 321 48.78 17.83 16.26
C THR A 321 48.68 17.92 14.75
N TYR A 322 47.58 18.44 14.21
CA TYR A 322 47.44 18.69 12.77
C TYR A 322 47.84 20.13 12.46
N LEU A 323 48.83 20.30 11.57
CA LEU A 323 49.19 21.58 10.96
C LEU A 323 48.56 21.64 9.57
N ALA A 324 47.51 22.44 9.40
CA ALA A 324 47.00 22.78 8.08
C ALA A 324 47.85 23.93 7.51
N GLY A 325 48.84 23.59 6.68
CA GLY A 325 49.63 24.56 5.93
C GLY A 325 48.86 25.03 4.70
N GLY A 326 48.15 26.15 4.79
CA GLY A 326 47.57 26.81 3.63
C GLY A 326 48.64 27.61 2.88
N SER A 327 49.07 27.12 1.71
CA SER A 327 49.82 27.94 0.74
C SER A 327 48.93 28.25 -0.45
N ASN A 328 48.80 29.54 -0.70
CA ASN A 328 47.88 30.18 -1.63
C ASN A 328 48.63 30.44 -2.94
N ARG A 329 48.20 29.85 -4.07
CA ARG A 329 48.06 30.48 -5.41
C ARG A 329 48.11 29.50 -6.58
N ASN A 330 47.12 29.70 -7.46
CA ASN A 330 47.14 29.56 -8.91
C ASN A 330 47.06 28.16 -9.54
N ASN A 331 45.85 27.90 -10.03
CA ASN A 331 45.53 27.44 -11.38
C ASN A 331 45.74 25.95 -11.71
N HIS A 332 44.61 25.35 -12.11
CA HIS A 332 44.40 24.11 -12.87
C HIS A 332 44.85 22.78 -12.26
N ASP A 333 43.84 21.91 -12.15
CA ASP A 333 43.88 20.46 -11.94
C ASP A 333 44.50 19.96 -10.63
N ILE A 334 43.64 19.48 -9.73
CA ILE A 334 44.02 18.55 -8.67
C ILE A 334 43.14 17.31 -8.80
N ASP A 335 43.56 16.44 -9.72
CA ASP A 335 43.38 15.00 -9.57
C ASP A 335 44.13 14.54 -8.31
N SER A 336 43.57 13.52 -7.64
CA SER A 336 44.14 12.72 -6.53
C SER A 336 44.35 13.40 -5.15
N ILE A 337 43.63 12.87 -4.15
CA ILE A 337 43.95 13.02 -2.73
C ILE A 337 44.91 11.88 -2.37
N GLU A 338 46.16 12.19 -2.04
CA GLU A 338 47.14 11.20 -1.59
C GLU A 338 47.21 11.16 -0.05
N LEU A 339 47.14 9.96 0.51
CA LEU A 339 47.31 9.71 1.95
C LEU A 339 48.80 9.56 2.24
N LEU A 340 49.33 10.40 3.13
CA LEU A 340 50.71 10.32 3.60
C LEU A 340 50.74 9.79 5.04
N ASP A 341 51.63 8.85 5.32
CA ASP A 341 51.96 8.42 6.68
C ASP A 341 52.77 9.51 7.41
N ARG A 342 52.90 9.38 8.74
CA ARG A 342 53.61 10.24 9.68
C ARG A 342 55.07 10.56 9.29
N ASN A 343 55.65 9.79 8.37
CA ASN A 343 57.01 10.00 7.84
C ASN A 343 57.04 10.67 6.45
N GLY A 344 55.88 11.07 5.88
CA GLY A 344 55.80 11.74 4.59
C GLY A 344 55.93 10.80 3.37
N HIS A 345 55.67 9.50 3.54
CA HIS A 345 55.61 8.54 2.43
C HIS A 345 54.16 8.30 1.99
N LEU A 346 53.99 8.17 0.67
CA LEU A 346 52.74 7.83 -0.02
C LEU A 346 52.27 6.41 0.36
N VAL A 347 50.99 6.28 0.74
CA VAL A 347 50.33 5.01 1.09
C VAL A 347 49.64 4.39 -0.12
#